data_AF-A0A9P4Y5Q3-F1
#
_entry.id   AF-A0A9P4Y5Q3-F1
#
_cell.length_a   1.000
_cell.length_b   1.000
_cell.length_c   1.000
_cell.angle_alpha   90.00
_cell.angle_beta   90.00
_cell.angle_gamma   90.00
#
_symmetry.space_group_name_H-M   'P 1'
#
loop_
_entity.id
_entity.type
_entity.pdbx_description
1 polymer ?
#
loop_
_entity_poly.entity_id
_entity_poly.type
_entity_poly.pdbx_seq_one_letter_code
_entity_poly.pdbx_strand_id
1 'polypeptide(L)'
;MQGRQNAPPPLLTGNGWKTSATPAGKPLVTPTNAVFAGQYKPPTATLSKTVHDHSAERSRFTNALLPYTARWPMLHSVMTEKDSRRIFYFMSLNFSFMAVQAFYGYVTDSLGLLSDSIHMFFDCVALGVGLFASVASKWPPNARFPYGFGKVETLSGFANGVFLVLISVEIMIEAFERIIEGRETKRLAELFIVSSLGLIVNLVGMAAFGHHHHGHDQGHHGHSHDNENMHGIYLHVLADTLGSGAVIVSTALTHFFPWAGWDPVASFLIAALILGSAVPLIRSSASRLLLTIPDQVEYSLRDILSGITELRGVAGYGVPKFWIDDRVSDDNSPGDKLIGSMHVLVVRGADMEDVRMRVQQYFSERNIDITLQVEREGDPNCWCGMGKSPLSPLSATSAMPSTPILSQRLKGR
;
A
#
# COMPACT_ATOMS: atom_id res chain seq x y z
N MET A 1 -25.91 32.83 -20.30
CA MET A 1 -24.44 32.85 -20.37
C MET A 1 -24.03 32.28 -21.72
N GLN A 2 -23.53 33.13 -22.62
CA GLN A 2 -23.02 32.73 -23.94
C GLN A 2 -21.77 31.87 -23.77
N GLY A 3 -21.77 30.67 -24.35
CA GLY A 3 -20.61 29.78 -24.35
C GLY A 3 -19.47 30.42 -25.15
N ARG A 4 -18.29 30.53 -24.53
CA ARG A 4 -17.05 30.93 -25.22
C ARG A 4 -16.75 29.96 -26.36
N GLN A 5 -16.97 30.39 -27.59
CA GLN A 5 -16.41 29.76 -28.79
C GLN A 5 -14.93 30.11 -28.87
N ASN A 6 -14.08 29.36 -28.17
CA ASN A 6 -12.64 29.38 -28.40
C ASN A 6 -12.30 28.34 -29.47
N ALA A 7 -12.73 28.57 -30.71
CA ALA A 7 -12.12 27.89 -31.85
C ALA A 7 -10.83 28.67 -32.18
N PRO A 8 -9.62 28.06 -32.12
CA PRO A 8 -8.43 28.72 -32.61
C PRO A 8 -8.61 29.05 -34.10
N PRO A 9 -8.06 30.17 -34.59
CA PRO A 9 -8.14 30.51 -36.01
C PRO A 9 -7.58 29.35 -36.85
N PRO A 10 -8.12 29.09 -38.05
CA PRO A 10 -7.67 27.99 -38.88
C PRO A 10 -6.17 28.15 -39.15
N LEU A 11 -5.38 27.22 -38.62
CA LEU A 11 -3.96 27.14 -38.90
C LEU A 11 -3.81 26.78 -40.38
N LEU A 12 -3.35 27.76 -41.16
CA LEU A 12 -2.84 27.64 -42.53
C LEU A 12 -3.90 27.32 -43.61
N THR A 13 -4.61 28.35 -44.07
CA THR A 13 -5.25 28.34 -45.40
C THR A 13 -4.31 28.99 -46.41
N GLY A 14 -3.40 28.19 -46.99
CA GLY A 14 -2.46 28.68 -48.02
C GLY A 14 -1.52 27.59 -48.55
N ASN A 15 -1.38 27.55 -49.88
CA ASN A 15 -0.48 26.70 -50.68
C ASN A 15 -0.51 25.19 -50.38
N GLY A 16 -1.57 24.52 -50.84
CA GLY A 16 -1.59 23.07 -50.97
C GLY A 16 -2.05 22.30 -49.73
N TRP A 17 -2.68 22.96 -48.76
CA TRP A 17 -3.27 22.33 -47.57
C TRP A 17 -4.72 22.78 -47.34
N LYS A 18 -5.57 21.84 -46.94
CA LYS A 18 -6.99 22.03 -46.61
C LYS A 18 -7.25 21.56 -45.18
N THR A 19 -8.00 22.36 -44.43
CA THR A 19 -8.45 22.03 -43.08
C THR A 19 -9.86 21.45 -43.12
N SER A 20 -10.09 20.33 -42.43
CA SER A 20 -11.40 19.70 -42.23
C SER A 20 -11.57 19.29 -40.76
N ALA A 21 -12.80 19.05 -40.30
CA ALA A 21 -13.05 18.57 -38.94
C ALA A 21 -13.32 17.07 -38.93
N THR A 22 -12.79 16.36 -37.94
CA THR A 22 -13.20 14.98 -37.63
C THR A 22 -14.61 14.97 -37.02
N PRO A 23 -15.34 13.82 -37.03
CA PRO A 23 -16.64 13.70 -36.34
C PRO A 23 -16.61 14.08 -34.85
N ALA A 24 -15.43 14.00 -34.22
CA ALA A 24 -15.18 14.40 -32.83
C ALA A 24 -14.76 15.88 -32.67
N GLY A 25 -14.89 16.70 -33.72
CA GLY A 25 -14.63 18.14 -33.68
C GLY A 25 -13.16 18.55 -33.68
N LYS A 26 -12.22 17.61 -33.85
CA LYS A 26 -10.77 17.93 -33.93
C LYS A 26 -10.39 18.40 -35.33
N PRO A 27 -9.57 19.46 -35.47
CA PRO A 27 -9.09 19.95 -36.75
C PRO A 27 -8.10 18.95 -37.38
N LEU A 28 -8.30 18.65 -38.66
CA LEU A 28 -7.48 17.79 -39.51
C LEU A 28 -6.92 18.65 -40.64
N VAL A 29 -5.61 18.57 -40.89
CA VAL A 29 -4.95 19.29 -41.99
C VAL A 29 -4.51 18.25 -43.03
N THR A 30 -4.95 18.40 -44.27
CA THR A 30 -4.68 17.45 -45.36
C THR A 30 -4.09 18.17 -46.58
N PRO A 31 -3.13 17.59 -47.30
CA PRO A 31 -2.58 18.21 -48.50
C PRO A 31 -3.57 18.11 -49.66
N THR A 32 -3.77 19.20 -50.42
CA THR A 32 -4.81 19.33 -51.46
C THR A 32 -4.65 18.37 -52.64
N ASN A 33 -3.42 17.88 -52.88
CA ASN A 33 -3.08 17.05 -54.04
C ASN A 33 -2.89 15.55 -53.71
N ALA A 34 -3.14 15.12 -52.48
CA ALA A 34 -2.98 13.71 -52.11
C ALA A 34 -4.33 12.99 -52.15
N VAL A 35 -4.51 12.09 -53.12
CA VAL A 35 -5.60 11.11 -53.10
C VAL A 35 -5.16 9.97 -52.19
N PHE A 36 -5.57 10.01 -50.93
CA PHE A 36 -5.40 8.90 -50.01
C PHE A 36 -6.47 7.83 -50.34
N ALA A 37 -6.10 6.84 -51.15
CA ALA A 37 -6.96 5.70 -51.48
C ALA A 37 -7.20 4.74 -50.28
N GLY A 38 -6.50 4.97 -49.16
CA GLY A 38 -6.75 4.25 -47.92
C GLY A 38 -7.94 4.84 -47.18
N GLN A 39 -9.00 4.06 -46.98
CA GLN A 39 -9.95 4.36 -45.90
C GLN A 39 -9.15 4.48 -44.61
N TYR A 40 -9.24 5.64 -43.94
CA TYR A 40 -8.77 5.78 -42.57
C TYR A 40 -9.52 4.75 -41.73
N LYS A 41 -8.89 3.59 -41.49
CA LYS A 41 -9.25 2.77 -40.35
C LYS A 41 -8.72 3.56 -39.16
N PRO A 42 -9.58 4.06 -38.25
CA PRO A 42 -9.08 4.54 -36.98
C PRO A 42 -8.17 3.43 -36.44
N PRO A 43 -6.99 3.75 -35.88
CA PRO A 43 -6.25 2.76 -35.14
C PRO A 43 -7.30 2.14 -34.23
N THR A 44 -7.56 0.84 -34.42
CA THR A 44 -8.38 0.11 -33.48
C THR A 44 -7.79 0.53 -32.16
N ALA A 45 -8.59 1.13 -31.29
CA ALA A 45 -8.14 1.29 -29.93
C ALA A 45 -8.02 -0.14 -29.39
N THR A 46 -6.95 -0.86 -29.75
CA THR A 46 -6.01 -1.25 -28.74
C THR A 46 -5.77 0.04 -27.95
N LEU A 47 -6.68 0.31 -26.99
CA LEU A 47 -6.28 0.47 -25.61
C LEU A 47 -4.95 -0.24 -25.55
N SER A 48 -3.87 0.56 -25.51
CA SER A 48 -2.53 0.05 -25.23
C SER A 48 -2.80 -1.11 -24.31
N LYS A 49 -2.51 -2.32 -24.80
CA LYS A 49 -2.59 -3.50 -23.95
C LYS A 49 -1.46 -3.23 -22.98
N THR A 50 -1.73 -2.38 -21.99
CA THR A 50 -0.88 -2.14 -20.85
C THR A 50 -0.60 -3.55 -20.41
N VAL A 51 0.67 -3.89 -20.41
CA VAL A 51 1.20 -5.25 -20.30
C VAL A 51 0.89 -5.77 -18.89
N HIS A 52 -0.39 -6.01 -18.64
CA HIS A 52 -1.01 -6.46 -17.41
C HIS A 52 -2.07 -7.51 -17.77
N ASP A 53 -1.70 -8.45 -18.65
CA ASP A 53 -2.51 -9.65 -18.86
C ASP A 53 -2.04 -10.71 -17.86
N HIS A 54 -2.16 -10.41 -16.56
CA HIS A 54 -2.08 -11.43 -15.52
C HIS A 54 -3.42 -12.18 -15.51
N SER A 55 -3.59 -13.04 -16.51
CA SER A 55 -4.72 -13.95 -16.63
C SER A 55 -4.63 -15.07 -15.58
N ALA A 56 -4.74 -14.70 -14.31
CA ALA A 56 -5.33 -15.62 -13.35
C ALA A 56 -6.75 -15.90 -13.85
N GLU A 57 -7.10 -17.17 -14.07
CA GLU A 57 -8.42 -17.57 -14.58
C GLU A 57 -9.52 -16.87 -13.77
N ARG A 58 -10.30 -16.02 -14.46
CA ARG A 58 -11.39 -15.28 -13.84
C ARG A 58 -12.56 -16.23 -13.64
N SER A 59 -13.23 -16.14 -12.48
CA SER A 59 -14.45 -16.89 -12.22
C SER A 59 -15.50 -16.60 -13.29
N ARG A 60 -16.31 -17.62 -13.63
CA ARG A 60 -17.45 -17.48 -14.55
C ARG A 60 -18.40 -16.35 -14.12
N PHE A 61 -18.51 -16.12 -12.81
CA PHE A 61 -19.29 -15.02 -12.24
C PHE A 61 -18.69 -13.64 -12.59
N THR A 62 -17.38 -13.48 -12.43
CA THR A 62 -16.67 -12.24 -12.81
C THR A 62 -16.82 -11.95 -14.30
N ASN A 63 -16.69 -12.98 -15.14
CA ASN A 63 -16.83 -12.85 -16.60
C ASN A 63 -18.25 -12.43 -17.02
N ALA A 64 -19.27 -12.90 -16.31
CA ALA A 64 -20.66 -12.47 -16.54
C ALA A 64 -20.91 -11.00 -16.13
N LEU A 65 -20.25 -10.51 -15.07
CA LEU A 65 -20.42 -9.15 -14.54
C LEU A 65 -19.65 -8.08 -15.33
N LEU A 66 -18.46 -8.42 -15.84
CA LEU A 66 -17.58 -7.53 -16.60
C LEU A 66 -18.30 -6.63 -17.64
N PRO A 67 -19.15 -7.15 -18.55
CA PRO A 67 -19.85 -6.31 -19.53
C PRO A 67 -20.77 -5.25 -18.89
N TYR A 68 -21.39 -5.55 -17.75
CA TYR A 68 -22.23 -4.59 -17.02
C TYR A 68 -21.41 -3.53 -16.31
N THR A 69 -20.20 -3.89 -15.85
CA THR A 69 -19.29 -2.95 -15.16
C THR A 69 -18.57 -1.99 -16.12
N ALA A 70 -18.52 -2.28 -17.42
CA ALA A 70 -17.85 -1.43 -18.42
C ALA A 70 -18.38 0.02 -18.47
N ARG A 71 -19.63 0.24 -18.02
CA ARG A 71 -20.22 1.58 -17.90
C ARG A 71 -19.65 2.40 -16.75
N TRP A 72 -19.01 1.76 -15.77
CA TRP A 72 -18.51 2.36 -14.53
C TRP A 72 -17.00 2.14 -14.42
N PRO A 73 -16.15 3.13 -14.76
CA PRO A 73 -14.70 2.94 -14.88
C PRO A 73 -14.02 2.39 -13.62
N MET A 74 -14.45 2.84 -12.44
CA MET A 74 -13.92 2.35 -11.16
C MET A 74 -14.27 0.88 -10.93
N LEU A 75 -15.54 0.52 -11.12
CA LEU A 75 -16.01 -0.84 -10.89
C LEU A 75 -15.39 -1.83 -11.89
N HIS A 76 -15.18 -1.40 -13.13
CA HIS A 76 -14.47 -2.18 -14.12
C HIS A 76 -13.01 -2.43 -13.71
N SER A 77 -12.31 -1.40 -13.21
CA SER A 77 -10.94 -1.52 -12.69
C SER A 77 -10.88 -2.52 -11.54
N VAL A 78 -11.77 -2.38 -10.57
CA VAL A 78 -11.92 -3.31 -9.42
C VAL A 78 -12.11 -4.74 -9.89
N MET A 79 -13.00 -4.99 -10.85
CA MET A 79 -13.30 -6.34 -11.35
C MET A 79 -12.19 -6.93 -12.22
N THR A 80 -11.36 -6.10 -12.83
CA THR A 80 -10.24 -6.54 -13.68
C THR A 80 -9.09 -7.06 -12.83
N GLU A 81 -8.72 -6.29 -11.81
CA GLU A 81 -7.59 -6.57 -10.92
C GLU A 81 -7.91 -7.69 -9.93
N LYS A 82 -6.96 -8.62 -9.72
CA LYS A 82 -7.18 -9.81 -8.89
C LYS A 82 -7.38 -9.44 -7.41
N ASP A 83 -6.50 -8.62 -6.84
CA ASP A 83 -6.55 -8.27 -5.42
C ASP A 83 -7.73 -7.35 -5.13
N SER A 84 -7.93 -6.31 -5.95
CA SER A 84 -9.08 -5.41 -5.83
C SER A 84 -10.41 -6.18 -5.95
N ARG A 85 -10.51 -7.16 -6.86
CA ARG A 85 -11.72 -8.00 -7.01
C ARG A 85 -11.98 -8.85 -5.76
N ARG A 86 -10.94 -9.43 -5.16
CA ARG A 86 -11.07 -10.22 -3.92
C ARG A 86 -11.56 -9.36 -2.75
N ILE A 87 -10.95 -8.19 -2.56
CA ILE A 87 -11.37 -7.23 -1.52
C ILE A 87 -12.83 -6.83 -1.77
N PHE A 88 -13.21 -6.54 -3.02
CA PHE A 88 -14.58 -6.16 -3.36
C PHE A 88 -15.60 -7.27 -3.04
N TYR A 89 -15.30 -8.53 -3.38
CA TYR A 89 -16.19 -9.65 -3.06
C TYR A 89 -16.33 -9.86 -1.55
N PHE A 90 -15.21 -9.82 -0.81
CA PHE A 90 -15.25 -9.95 0.64
C PHE A 90 -16.00 -8.79 1.31
N MET A 91 -15.72 -7.55 0.90
CA MET A 91 -16.44 -6.37 1.37
C MET A 91 -17.94 -6.47 1.08
N SER A 92 -18.33 -6.91 -0.12
CA SER A 92 -19.74 -7.07 -0.48
C SER A 92 -20.44 -8.13 0.37
N LEU A 93 -19.75 -9.22 0.67
CA LEU A 93 -20.24 -10.31 1.51
C LEU A 93 -20.39 -9.86 2.98
N ASN A 94 -19.39 -9.19 3.55
CA ASN A 94 -19.47 -8.61 4.89
C ASN A 94 -20.55 -7.55 5.01
N PHE A 95 -20.62 -6.62 4.05
CA PHE A 95 -21.64 -5.59 4.04
C PHE A 95 -23.05 -6.18 3.99
N SER A 96 -23.24 -7.26 3.22
CA SER A 96 -24.53 -7.97 3.16
C SER A 96 -24.88 -8.63 4.49
N PHE A 97 -23.90 -9.28 5.15
CA PHE A 97 -24.09 -9.88 6.47
C PHE A 97 -24.40 -8.82 7.54
N MET A 98 -23.62 -7.74 7.58
CA MET A 98 -23.85 -6.57 8.43
C MET A 98 -25.26 -6.00 8.24
N ALA A 99 -25.74 -5.87 7.00
CA ALA A 99 -27.10 -5.35 6.74
C ALA A 99 -28.19 -6.29 7.28
N VAL A 100 -28.03 -7.60 7.13
CA VAL A 100 -28.95 -8.60 7.69
C VAL A 100 -28.94 -8.54 9.22
N GLN A 101 -27.75 -8.45 9.82
CA GLN A 101 -27.58 -8.36 11.26
C GLN A 101 -28.17 -7.07 11.83
N ALA A 102 -27.92 -5.92 11.19
CA ALA A 102 -28.47 -4.63 11.60
C ALA A 102 -30.00 -4.64 11.53
N PHE A 103 -30.57 -5.20 10.45
CA PHE A 103 -32.02 -5.35 10.31
C PHE A 103 -32.59 -6.26 11.39
N TYR A 104 -31.96 -7.42 11.64
CA TYR A 104 -32.42 -8.34 12.68
C TYR A 104 -32.30 -7.74 14.08
N GLY A 105 -31.19 -7.04 14.38
CA GLY A 105 -30.99 -6.32 15.64
C GLY A 105 -32.03 -5.22 15.86
N TYR A 106 -32.41 -4.50 14.80
CA TYR A 106 -33.48 -3.51 14.85
C TYR A 106 -34.86 -4.14 15.11
N VAL A 107 -35.21 -5.22 14.40
CA VAL A 107 -36.50 -5.90 14.56
C VAL A 107 -36.64 -6.59 15.93
N THR A 108 -35.54 -7.11 16.47
CA THR A 108 -35.51 -7.81 17.77
C THR A 108 -35.31 -6.88 18.97
N ASP A 109 -35.11 -5.57 18.72
CA ASP A 109 -34.76 -4.55 19.72
C ASP A 109 -33.55 -4.99 20.57
N SER A 110 -32.53 -5.52 19.88
CA SER A 110 -31.33 -6.07 20.48
C SER A 110 -30.18 -5.08 20.36
N LEU A 111 -29.97 -4.29 21.42
CA LEU A 111 -28.89 -3.30 21.48
C LEU A 111 -27.50 -3.91 21.26
N GLY A 112 -27.27 -5.16 21.70
CA GLY A 112 -26.00 -5.85 21.49
C GLY A 112 -25.72 -6.17 20.02
N LEU A 113 -26.72 -6.67 19.29
CA LEU A 113 -26.59 -6.97 17.85
C LEU A 113 -26.48 -5.69 17.01
N LEU A 114 -27.13 -4.62 17.46
CA LEU A 114 -27.02 -3.31 16.82
C LEU A 114 -25.63 -2.70 17.03
N SER A 115 -25.06 -2.81 18.24
CA SER A 115 -23.67 -2.39 18.52
C SER A 115 -22.67 -3.14 17.65
N ASP A 116 -22.79 -4.46 17.56
CA ASP A 116 -21.94 -5.30 16.71
C ASP A 116 -22.04 -4.92 15.22
N SER A 117 -23.24 -4.56 14.76
CA SER A 117 -23.45 -4.07 13.39
C SER A 117 -22.74 -2.74 13.10
N ILE A 118 -22.56 -1.88 14.10
CA ILE A 118 -21.84 -0.60 13.97
C ILE A 118 -20.34 -0.85 13.85
N HIS A 119 -19.77 -1.78 14.63
CA HIS A 119 -18.37 -2.17 14.48
C HIS A 119 -18.12 -2.74 13.07
N MET A 120 -18.97 -3.68 12.64
CA MET A 120 -18.93 -4.24 11.28
C MET A 120 -19.07 -3.19 10.16
N PHE A 121 -19.75 -2.08 10.43
CA PHE A 121 -19.82 -0.97 9.48
C PHE A 121 -18.46 -0.29 9.32
N PHE A 122 -17.75 -0.02 10.42
CA PHE A 122 -16.40 0.55 10.36
C PHE A 122 -15.39 -0.43 9.73
N ASP A 123 -15.60 -1.73 9.91
CA ASP A 123 -14.84 -2.79 9.23
C ASP A 123 -15.02 -2.72 7.70
N CYS A 124 -16.28 -2.58 7.26
CA CYS A 124 -16.59 -2.35 5.84
C CYS A 124 -15.98 -1.05 5.31
N VAL A 125 -15.93 0.02 6.12
CA VAL A 125 -15.27 1.28 5.74
C VAL A 125 -13.76 1.07 5.56
N ALA A 126 -13.09 0.35 6.46
CA ALA A 126 -11.66 0.04 6.34
C ALA A 126 -11.36 -0.78 5.07
N LEU A 127 -12.18 -1.81 4.78
CA LEU A 127 -12.11 -2.56 3.52
C LEU A 127 -12.36 -1.68 2.30
N GLY A 128 -13.29 -0.74 2.38
CA GLY A 128 -13.60 0.22 1.31
C GLY A 128 -12.44 1.18 1.02
N VAL A 129 -11.78 1.68 2.07
CA VAL A 129 -10.55 2.48 1.94
C VAL A 129 -9.44 1.66 1.29
N GLY A 130 -9.27 0.40 1.72
CA GLY A 130 -8.29 -0.51 1.13
C GLY A 130 -8.58 -0.85 -0.33
N LEU A 131 -9.83 -1.05 -0.69
CA LEU A 131 -10.25 -1.27 -2.08
C LEU A 131 -9.96 -0.04 -2.94
N PHE A 132 -10.32 1.15 -2.44
CA PHE A 132 -10.05 2.40 -3.14
C PHE A 132 -8.54 2.58 -3.35
N ALA A 133 -7.72 2.33 -2.33
CA ALA A 133 -6.28 2.45 -2.40
C ALA A 133 -5.65 1.50 -3.42
N SER A 134 -6.11 0.24 -3.48
CA SER A 134 -5.65 -0.76 -4.45
C SER A 134 -5.93 -0.36 -5.91
N VAL A 135 -6.99 0.42 -6.15
CA VAL A 135 -7.32 0.96 -7.48
C VAL A 135 -6.57 2.26 -7.74
N ALA A 136 -6.50 3.14 -6.74
CA ALA A 136 -5.89 4.44 -6.86
C ALA A 136 -4.37 4.35 -7.04
N SER A 137 -3.70 3.38 -6.40
CA SER A 137 -2.24 3.19 -6.50
C SER A 137 -1.77 2.95 -7.93
N LYS A 138 -2.65 2.39 -8.76
CA LYS A 138 -2.42 2.07 -10.18
C LYS A 138 -2.76 3.19 -11.15
N TRP A 139 -3.20 4.36 -10.66
CA TRP A 139 -3.49 5.49 -11.55
C TRP A 139 -2.22 6.08 -12.16
N PRO A 140 -2.28 6.52 -13.43
CA PRO A 140 -1.11 7.07 -14.11
C PRO A 140 -0.63 8.37 -13.43
N PRO A 141 0.69 8.63 -13.44
CA PRO A 141 1.25 9.90 -12.97
C PRO A 141 0.68 11.10 -13.71
N ASN A 142 0.62 12.25 -13.03
CA ASN A 142 0.18 13.51 -13.61
C ASN A 142 1.05 14.67 -13.13
N ALA A 143 0.87 15.87 -13.68
CA ALA A 143 1.72 17.03 -13.34
C ALA A 143 1.67 17.41 -11.84
N ARG A 144 0.58 17.10 -11.12
CA ARG A 144 0.44 17.35 -9.68
C ARG A 144 1.05 16.22 -8.84
N PHE A 145 1.04 14.99 -9.35
CA PHE A 145 1.63 13.80 -8.74
C PHE A 145 2.63 13.15 -9.73
N PRO A 146 3.87 13.71 -9.84
CA PRO A 146 4.83 13.26 -10.84
C PRO A 146 5.31 11.81 -10.63
N TYR A 147 5.26 11.34 -9.38
CA TYR A 147 5.60 9.97 -9.01
C TYR A 147 4.39 9.02 -9.02
N GLY A 148 3.19 9.49 -9.39
CA GLY A 148 1.97 8.69 -9.36
C GLY A 148 1.40 8.51 -7.95
N PHE A 149 0.61 7.44 -7.78
CA PHE A 149 -0.21 7.21 -6.60
C PHE A 149 0.19 5.99 -5.77
N GLY A 150 1.34 5.35 -6.05
CA GLY A 150 1.77 4.12 -5.36
C GLY A 150 1.71 4.21 -3.83
N LYS A 151 2.10 5.35 -3.25
CA LYS A 151 2.06 5.58 -1.78
C LYS A 151 0.66 5.58 -1.16
N VAL A 152 -0.41 5.68 -1.95
CA VAL A 152 -1.79 5.59 -1.43
C VAL A 152 -2.05 4.20 -0.82
N GLU A 153 -1.38 3.17 -1.33
CA GLU A 153 -1.48 1.80 -0.84
C GLU A 153 -0.90 1.66 0.57
N THR A 154 0.36 2.09 0.78
CA THR A 154 1.01 2.20 2.10
C THR A 154 0.22 3.09 3.06
N LEU A 155 -0.30 4.23 2.57
CA LEU A 155 -1.12 5.14 3.38
C LEU A 155 -2.42 4.47 3.87
N SER A 156 -3.04 3.67 3.02
CA SER A 156 -4.21 2.87 3.39
C SER A 156 -3.87 1.79 4.41
N GLY A 157 -2.76 1.07 4.25
CA GLY A 157 -2.28 0.12 5.25
C GLY A 157 -2.05 0.78 6.62
N PHE A 158 -1.44 1.96 6.64
CA PHE A 158 -1.29 2.77 7.85
C PHE A 158 -2.64 3.18 8.46
N ALA A 159 -3.56 3.71 7.65
CA ALA A 159 -4.89 4.12 8.10
C ALA A 159 -5.70 2.94 8.66
N ASN A 160 -5.66 1.78 8.01
CA ASN A 160 -6.29 0.55 8.47
C ASN A 160 -5.69 0.06 9.80
N GLY A 161 -4.36 0.14 9.95
CA GLY A 161 -3.72 -0.13 11.23
C GLY A 161 -4.23 0.79 12.35
N VAL A 162 -4.37 2.10 12.07
CA VAL A 162 -4.94 3.05 13.04
C VAL A 162 -6.39 2.72 13.37
N PHE A 163 -7.23 2.37 12.38
CA PHE A 163 -8.61 1.95 12.62
C PHE A 163 -8.68 0.71 13.51
N LEU A 164 -7.83 -0.30 13.28
CA LEU A 164 -7.76 -1.49 14.13
C LEU A 164 -7.43 -1.14 15.59
N VAL A 165 -6.53 -0.17 15.82
CA VAL A 165 -6.22 0.31 17.17
C VAL A 165 -7.43 0.99 17.80
N LEU A 166 -8.14 1.85 17.07
CA LEU A 166 -9.33 2.55 17.57
C LEU A 166 -10.45 1.57 17.95
N ILE A 167 -10.79 0.65 17.04
CA ILE A 167 -11.80 -0.38 17.28
C ILE A 167 -11.39 -1.29 18.44
N SER A 168 -10.12 -1.69 18.52
CA SER A 168 -9.62 -2.50 19.62
C SER A 168 -9.75 -1.79 20.98
N VAL A 169 -9.46 -0.49 21.06
CA VAL A 169 -9.60 0.28 22.30
C VAL A 169 -11.08 0.40 22.69
N GLU A 170 -11.97 0.63 21.71
CA GLU A 170 -13.42 0.67 21.93
C GLU A 170 -13.94 -0.66 22.52
N ILE A 171 -13.55 -1.79 21.92
CA ILE A 171 -13.92 -3.13 22.41
C ILE A 171 -13.37 -3.36 23.83
N MET A 172 -12.14 -2.93 24.13
CA MET A 172 -11.57 -3.06 25.48
C MET A 172 -12.36 -2.26 26.52
N ILE A 173 -12.77 -1.04 26.20
CA ILE A 173 -13.56 -0.19 27.10
C ILE A 173 -14.92 -0.84 27.34
N GLU A 174 -15.61 -1.26 26.28
CA GLU A 174 -16.93 -1.91 26.41
C GLU A 174 -16.85 -3.21 27.21
N ALA A 175 -15.82 -4.03 26.98
CA ALA A 175 -15.59 -5.24 27.76
C ALA A 175 -15.37 -4.93 29.25
N PHE A 176 -14.59 -3.89 29.56
CA PHE A 176 -14.36 -3.48 30.95
C PHE A 176 -15.63 -2.99 31.64
N GLU A 177 -16.44 -2.18 30.96
CA GLU A 177 -17.74 -1.72 31.47
C GLU A 177 -18.70 -2.89 31.71
N ARG A 178 -18.76 -3.87 30.80
CA ARG A 178 -19.60 -5.07 30.95
C ARG A 178 -19.22 -5.91 32.18
N ILE A 179 -17.93 -6.01 32.51
CA ILE A 179 -17.47 -6.70 33.74
C ILE A 179 -17.96 -5.99 35.00
N ILE A 180 -17.89 -4.65 35.01
CA ILE A 180 -18.27 -3.84 36.18
C ILE A 180 -19.79 -3.85 36.39
N GLU A 181 -20.55 -3.68 35.32
CA GLU A 181 -22.01 -3.60 35.38
C GLU A 181 -22.68 -4.96 35.59
N GLY A 182 -21.98 -6.08 35.32
CA GLY A 182 -22.49 -7.43 35.53
C GLY A 182 -23.72 -7.75 34.67
N ARG A 183 -23.84 -7.17 33.47
CA ARG A 183 -25.00 -7.37 32.59
C ARG A 183 -25.08 -8.82 32.14
N GLU A 184 -26.13 -9.54 32.56
CA GLU A 184 -26.46 -10.84 31.98
C GLU A 184 -26.96 -10.68 30.54
N THR A 185 -26.35 -11.40 29.60
CA THR A 185 -26.75 -11.44 28.20
C THR A 185 -28.05 -12.23 28.03
N LYS A 186 -29.17 -11.52 27.91
CA LYS A 186 -30.52 -12.12 27.90
C LYS A 186 -30.85 -12.97 26.65
N ARG A 187 -29.96 -13.09 25.66
CA ARG A 187 -30.21 -13.76 24.37
C ARG A 187 -29.00 -14.54 23.83
N LEU A 188 -28.48 -15.47 24.63
CA LEU A 188 -27.33 -16.32 24.27
C LEU A 188 -27.52 -17.10 22.95
N ALA A 189 -28.73 -17.57 22.67
CA ALA A 189 -29.02 -18.36 21.47
C ALA A 189 -28.91 -17.52 20.17
N GLU A 190 -29.40 -16.28 20.19
CA GLU A 190 -29.31 -15.38 19.03
C GLU A 190 -27.84 -15.01 18.76
N LEU A 191 -27.09 -14.68 19.82
CA LEU A 191 -25.67 -14.36 19.75
C LEU A 191 -24.86 -15.53 19.16
N PHE A 192 -25.14 -16.77 19.60
CA PHE A 192 -24.48 -17.96 19.10
C PHE A 192 -24.71 -18.19 17.60
N ILE A 193 -25.95 -18.04 17.14
CA ILE A 193 -26.30 -18.23 15.72
C ILE A 193 -25.63 -17.15 14.85
N VAL A 194 -25.73 -15.89 15.26
CA VAL A 194 -25.14 -14.76 14.52
C VAL A 194 -23.62 -14.91 14.46
N SER A 195 -22.97 -15.22 15.59
CA SER A 195 -21.53 -15.42 15.64
C SER A 195 -21.06 -16.62 14.80
N SER A 196 -21.84 -17.71 14.77
CA SER A 196 -21.56 -18.86 13.91
C SER A 196 -21.67 -18.53 12.42
N LEU A 197 -22.68 -17.74 12.02
CA LEU A 197 -22.83 -17.28 10.65
C LEU A 197 -21.71 -16.31 10.26
N GLY A 198 -21.35 -15.38 11.15
CA GLY A 198 -20.22 -14.47 10.97
C GLY A 198 -18.89 -15.21 10.81
N LEU A 199 -18.66 -16.26 11.61
CA LEU A 199 -17.48 -17.11 11.48
C LEU A 199 -17.43 -17.78 10.09
N ILE A 200 -18.55 -18.31 9.59
CA ILE A 200 -18.61 -18.91 8.25
C ILE A 200 -18.26 -17.87 7.18
N VAL A 201 -18.85 -16.68 7.27
CA VAL A 201 -18.59 -15.53 6.38
C VAL A 201 -17.09 -15.18 6.36
N ASN A 202 -16.47 -15.04 7.53
CA ASN A 202 -15.08 -14.67 7.65
C ASN A 202 -14.12 -15.79 7.21
N LEU A 203 -14.46 -17.06 7.43
CA LEU A 203 -13.72 -18.21 6.90
C LEU A 203 -13.77 -18.29 5.37
N VAL A 204 -14.92 -18.01 4.76
CA VAL A 204 -15.03 -17.91 3.29
C VAL A 204 -14.15 -16.77 2.77
N GLY A 205 -14.12 -15.64 3.48
CA GLY A 205 -13.20 -14.53 3.22
C GLY A 205 -11.73 -14.97 3.26
N MET A 206 -11.30 -15.55 4.38
CA MET A 206 -9.94 -16.05 4.54
C MET A 206 -9.57 -17.09 3.48
N ALA A 207 -10.47 -17.99 3.09
CA ALA A 207 -10.20 -18.94 2.01
C ALA A 207 -10.04 -18.26 0.64
N ALA A 208 -10.76 -17.16 0.40
CA ALA A 208 -10.62 -16.35 -0.81
C ALA A 208 -9.29 -15.59 -0.87
N PHE A 209 -8.74 -15.18 0.28
CA PHE A 209 -7.43 -14.53 0.40
C PHE A 209 -6.25 -15.54 0.53
N GLY A 210 -6.48 -16.71 1.14
CA GLY A 210 -5.46 -17.65 1.65
C GLY A 210 -4.75 -18.52 0.61
N HIS A 211 -5.16 -18.51 -0.66
CA HIS A 211 -4.46 -19.24 -1.73
C HIS A 211 -3.05 -18.69 -2.09
N HIS A 212 -2.49 -17.78 -1.30
CA HIS A 212 -1.13 -17.25 -1.48
C HIS A 212 -0.11 -17.69 -0.41
N HIS A 213 -0.53 -18.33 0.70
CA HIS A 213 0.38 -18.54 1.85
C HIS A 213 0.65 -20.01 2.25
N HIS A 214 0.19 -21.00 1.49
CA HIS A 214 0.54 -22.41 1.73
C HIS A 214 1.64 -22.91 0.79
N GLY A 215 2.79 -22.26 0.84
CA GLY A 215 4.07 -22.87 0.49
C GLY A 215 4.77 -23.28 1.79
N HIS A 216 4.67 -24.56 2.15
CA HIS A 216 5.53 -25.14 3.18
C HIS A 216 6.97 -25.16 2.66
N ASP A 217 7.76 -24.15 2.98
CA ASP A 217 9.22 -24.27 2.95
C ASP A 217 9.82 -23.70 4.23
N GLN A 218 10.40 -24.59 5.01
CA GLN A 218 11.27 -24.29 6.12
C GLN A 218 12.62 -23.82 5.56
N GLY A 219 12.95 -22.53 5.73
CA GLY A 219 14.32 -22.05 5.57
C GLY A 219 14.46 -20.74 4.79
N HIS A 220 15.13 -19.79 5.43
CA HIS A 220 15.78 -18.61 4.87
C HIS A 220 14.91 -17.41 4.44
N HIS A 221 14.97 -16.37 5.30
CA HIS A 221 14.99 -14.94 5.01
C HIS A 221 14.64 -14.50 3.57
N GLY A 222 13.36 -14.23 3.33
CA GLY A 222 12.89 -13.43 2.21
C GLY A 222 11.58 -12.80 2.62
N HIS A 223 11.62 -11.60 3.19
CA HIS A 223 10.42 -10.81 3.38
C HIS A 223 9.90 -10.42 2.00
N SER A 224 8.98 -11.18 1.42
CA SER A 224 8.12 -10.65 0.39
C SER A 224 7.40 -9.47 1.04
N HIS A 225 7.76 -8.27 0.60
CA HIS A 225 7.21 -7.01 1.08
C HIS A 225 5.78 -6.85 0.54
N ASP A 226 4.92 -7.83 0.88
CA ASP A 226 3.53 -7.87 0.50
C ASP A 226 2.86 -6.58 0.95
N ASN A 227 2.23 -5.96 -0.04
CA ASN A 227 1.29 -4.86 0.03
C ASN A 227 0.69 -4.64 1.45
N GLU A 228 1.14 -3.58 2.15
CA GLU A 228 0.72 -3.28 3.53
C GLU A 228 -0.79 -3.12 3.67
N ASN A 229 -1.45 -2.69 2.59
CA ASN A 229 -2.89 -2.66 2.49
C ASN A 229 -3.49 -4.08 2.54
N MET A 230 -2.93 -5.04 1.81
CA MET A 230 -3.40 -6.44 1.87
C MET A 230 -3.10 -7.07 3.23
N HIS A 231 -1.92 -6.79 3.80
CA HIS A 231 -1.59 -7.27 5.13
C HIS A 231 -2.55 -6.72 6.18
N GLY A 232 -2.87 -5.42 6.11
CA GLY A 232 -3.87 -4.80 6.97
C GLY A 232 -5.27 -5.40 6.82
N ILE A 233 -5.72 -5.63 5.58
CA ILE A 233 -7.00 -6.31 5.31
C ILE A 233 -6.98 -7.75 5.87
N TYR A 234 -5.89 -8.50 5.68
CA TYR A 234 -5.76 -9.85 6.20
C TYR A 234 -5.83 -9.90 7.73
N LEU A 235 -5.06 -9.05 8.41
CA LEU A 235 -5.08 -8.96 9.87
C LEU A 235 -6.47 -8.58 10.40
N HIS A 236 -7.18 -7.71 9.66
CA HIS A 236 -8.55 -7.35 9.97
C HIS A 236 -9.52 -8.53 9.83
N VAL A 237 -9.49 -9.28 8.72
CA VAL A 237 -10.33 -10.50 8.58
C VAL A 237 -10.00 -11.52 9.67
N LEU A 238 -8.71 -11.69 9.97
CA LEU A 238 -8.25 -12.60 11.00
C LEU A 238 -8.79 -12.18 12.38
N ALA A 239 -8.75 -10.89 12.71
CA ALA A 239 -9.35 -10.34 13.92
C ALA A 239 -10.84 -10.70 14.02
N ASP A 240 -11.61 -10.52 12.94
CA ASP A 240 -13.05 -10.82 12.93
C ASP A 240 -13.33 -12.32 13.07
N THR A 241 -12.49 -13.19 12.47
CA THR A 241 -12.59 -14.65 12.67
C THR A 241 -12.31 -15.05 14.11
N LEU A 242 -11.29 -14.47 14.74
CA LEU A 242 -10.93 -14.77 16.12
C LEU A 242 -11.99 -14.21 17.08
N GLY A 243 -12.54 -13.03 16.80
CA GLY A 243 -13.64 -12.42 17.53
C GLY A 243 -14.88 -13.30 17.53
N SER A 244 -15.33 -13.74 16.35
CA SER A 244 -16.48 -14.65 16.23
C SER A 244 -16.22 -16.01 16.91
N GLY A 245 -15.02 -16.58 16.77
CA GLY A 245 -14.63 -17.77 17.52
C GLY A 245 -14.67 -17.58 19.05
N ALA A 246 -14.18 -16.45 19.55
CA ALA A 246 -14.16 -16.13 20.97
C ALA A 246 -15.56 -15.96 21.56
N VAL A 247 -16.49 -15.33 20.83
CA VAL A 247 -17.89 -15.19 21.22
C VAL A 247 -18.62 -16.54 21.27
N ILE A 248 -18.35 -17.44 20.31
CA ILE A 248 -18.91 -18.80 20.31
C ILE A 248 -18.43 -19.56 21.54
N VAL A 249 -17.13 -19.50 21.85
CA VAL A 249 -16.53 -20.18 23.02
C VAL A 249 -17.05 -19.58 24.33
N SER A 250 -17.12 -18.25 24.46
CA SER A 250 -17.62 -17.58 25.66
C SER A 250 -19.10 -17.90 25.91
N THR A 251 -19.91 -17.97 24.85
CA THR A 251 -21.33 -18.34 24.92
C THR A 251 -21.50 -19.80 25.35
N ALA A 252 -20.70 -20.71 24.80
CA ALA A 252 -20.69 -22.12 25.20
C ALA A 252 -20.27 -22.29 26.67
N LEU A 253 -19.22 -21.58 27.11
CA LEU A 253 -18.78 -21.58 28.50
C LEU A 253 -19.85 -21.03 29.44
N THR A 254 -20.57 -19.97 29.05
CA THR A 254 -21.67 -19.40 29.83
C THR A 254 -22.83 -20.39 30.00
N HIS A 255 -23.07 -21.27 29.01
CA HIS A 255 -24.08 -22.31 29.10
C HIS A 255 -23.71 -23.40 30.12
N PHE A 256 -22.45 -23.81 30.19
CA PHE A 256 -21.99 -24.83 31.13
C PHE A 256 -21.65 -24.28 32.54
N PHE A 257 -21.10 -23.07 32.59
CA PHE A 257 -20.71 -22.37 33.80
C PHE A 257 -21.39 -20.99 33.80
N PRO A 258 -22.44 -20.78 34.63
CA PRO A 258 -23.24 -19.54 34.64
C PRO A 258 -22.47 -18.39 35.30
N TRP A 259 -21.40 -17.95 34.66
CA TRP A 259 -20.62 -16.78 35.02
C TRP A 259 -20.70 -15.78 33.88
N ALA A 260 -21.27 -14.60 34.15
CA ALA A 260 -21.46 -13.56 33.14
C ALA A 260 -20.14 -12.93 32.63
N GLY A 261 -19.00 -13.24 33.25
CA GLY A 261 -17.70 -12.66 32.90
C GLY A 261 -17.00 -13.31 31.69
N TRP A 262 -17.47 -14.45 31.17
CA TRP A 262 -16.80 -15.13 30.06
C TRP A 262 -16.73 -14.30 28.77
N ASP A 263 -17.84 -13.64 28.41
CA ASP A 263 -17.91 -12.82 27.19
C ASP A 263 -16.98 -11.61 27.24
N PRO A 264 -17.01 -10.77 28.30
CA PRO A 264 -16.06 -9.66 28.41
C PRO A 264 -14.59 -10.06 28.45
N VAL A 265 -14.25 -11.18 29.12
CA VAL A 265 -12.86 -11.67 29.16
C VAL A 265 -12.40 -12.11 27.77
N ALA A 266 -13.27 -12.78 27.01
CA ALA A 266 -13.01 -13.19 25.64
C ALA A 266 -12.81 -11.96 24.73
N SER A 267 -13.69 -10.97 24.81
CA SER A 267 -13.60 -9.71 24.05
C SER A 267 -12.33 -8.92 24.38
N PHE A 268 -11.95 -8.85 25.66
CA PHE A 268 -10.71 -8.20 26.09
C PHE A 268 -9.47 -8.90 25.52
N LEU A 269 -9.45 -10.24 25.55
CA LEU A 269 -8.34 -11.03 25.00
C LEU A 269 -8.19 -10.81 23.49
N ILE A 270 -9.31 -10.84 22.74
CA ILE A 270 -9.29 -10.58 21.31
C ILE A 270 -8.81 -9.17 21.00
N ALA A 271 -9.33 -8.17 21.70
CA ALA A 271 -8.88 -6.80 21.50
C ALA A 271 -7.37 -6.63 21.78
N ALA A 272 -6.84 -7.24 22.84
CA ALA A 272 -5.40 -7.23 23.11
C ALA A 272 -4.57 -7.87 21.97
N LEU A 273 -5.07 -8.96 21.36
CA LEU A 273 -4.43 -9.58 20.19
C LEU A 273 -4.47 -8.67 18.96
N ILE A 274 -5.62 -8.03 18.69
CA ILE A 274 -5.78 -7.07 17.59
C ILE A 274 -4.78 -5.92 17.76
N LEU A 275 -4.74 -5.31 18.95
CA LEU A 275 -3.80 -4.24 19.27
C LEU A 275 -2.35 -4.66 19.05
N GLY A 276 -1.98 -5.85 19.53
CA GLY A 276 -0.64 -6.43 19.35
C GLY A 276 -0.26 -6.63 17.88
N SER A 277 -1.22 -6.97 17.02
CA SER A 277 -1.01 -7.15 15.58
C SER A 277 -1.03 -5.83 14.77
N ALA A 278 -1.77 -4.83 15.22
CA ALA A 278 -1.88 -3.54 14.53
C ALA A 278 -0.63 -2.67 14.70
N VAL A 279 0.03 -2.73 15.88
CA VAL A 279 1.26 -1.96 16.15
C VAL A 279 2.39 -2.23 15.14
N PRO A 280 2.78 -3.48 14.84
CA PRO A 280 3.84 -3.73 13.85
C PRO A 280 3.43 -3.29 12.44
N LEU A 281 2.16 -3.43 12.06
CA LEU A 281 1.65 -2.94 10.77
C LEU A 281 1.78 -1.41 10.65
N ILE A 282 1.36 -0.68 11.69
CA ILE A 282 1.49 0.78 11.75
C ILE A 282 2.95 1.18 11.66
N ARG A 283 3.83 0.53 12.42
CA ARG A 283 5.27 0.84 12.43
C ARG A 283 5.91 0.61 11.07
N SER A 284 5.62 -0.53 10.43
CA SER A 284 6.14 -0.85 9.10
C SER A 284 5.66 0.16 8.06
N SER A 285 4.36 0.42 8.01
CA SER A 285 3.76 1.36 7.05
C SER A 285 4.26 2.78 7.26
N ALA A 286 4.40 3.23 8.52
CA ALA A 286 4.96 4.53 8.86
C ALA A 286 6.43 4.64 8.42
N SER A 287 7.25 3.61 8.64
CA SER A 287 8.63 3.58 8.18
C SER A 287 8.74 3.72 6.65
N ARG A 288 7.87 3.06 5.88
CA ARG A 288 7.81 3.24 4.42
C ARG A 288 7.38 4.65 4.00
N LEU A 289 6.36 5.21 4.66
CA LEU A 289 5.93 6.60 4.41
C LEU A 289 7.04 7.61 4.70
N LEU A 290 7.85 7.34 5.74
CA LEU A 290 9.01 8.14 6.12
C LEU A 290 10.27 7.87 5.28
N LEU A 291 10.17 7.06 4.21
CA LEU A 291 11.27 6.71 3.32
C LEU A 291 12.45 6.04 4.05
N THR A 292 12.16 5.31 5.13
CA THR A 292 13.17 4.56 5.87
C THR A 292 13.61 3.34 5.05
N ILE A 293 14.91 3.09 5.00
CA ILE A 293 15.48 1.93 4.32
C ILE A 293 15.57 0.77 5.32
N PRO A 294 15.11 -0.45 4.99
CA PRO A 294 15.28 -1.63 5.84
C PRO A 294 16.76 -2.00 6.03
N ASP A 295 17.10 -2.59 7.17
CA ASP A 295 18.48 -2.94 7.53
C ASP A 295 19.17 -3.77 6.44
N GLN A 296 18.50 -4.79 5.87
CA GLN A 296 19.09 -5.62 4.81
C GLN A 296 19.43 -4.83 3.53
N VAL A 297 18.58 -3.87 3.18
CA VAL A 297 18.78 -3.01 2.00
C VAL A 297 19.87 -1.99 2.27
N GLU A 298 19.97 -1.50 3.51
CA GLU A 298 21.04 -0.60 3.93
C GLU A 298 22.42 -1.26 3.82
N TYR A 299 22.58 -2.52 4.26
CA TYR A 299 23.86 -3.24 4.11
C TYR A 299 24.26 -3.39 2.64
N SER A 300 23.33 -3.80 1.79
CA SER A 300 23.57 -3.89 0.34
C SER A 300 23.93 -2.54 -0.26
N LEU A 301 23.19 -1.49 0.11
CA LEU A 301 23.47 -0.13 -0.38
C LEU A 301 24.85 0.37 0.06
N ARG A 302 25.30 0.06 1.29
CA ARG A 302 26.64 0.41 1.77
C ARG A 302 27.74 -0.27 0.95
N ASP A 303 27.56 -1.55 0.61
CA ASP A 303 28.48 -2.29 -0.26
C ASP A 303 28.55 -1.66 -1.66
N ILE A 304 27.39 -1.39 -2.26
CA ILE A 304 27.27 -0.71 -3.57
C ILE A 304 27.93 0.68 -3.53
N LEU A 305 27.70 1.46 -2.47
CA LEU A 305 28.30 2.78 -2.30
C LEU A 305 29.83 2.71 -2.18
N SER A 306 30.36 1.68 -1.52
CA SER A 306 31.81 1.47 -1.45
C SER A 306 32.43 1.11 -2.80
N GLY A 307 31.73 0.37 -3.65
CA GLY A 307 32.22 0.03 -4.99
C GLY A 307 32.31 1.21 -5.97
N ILE A 308 31.65 2.33 -5.69
CA ILE A 308 31.67 3.52 -6.56
C ILE A 308 33.05 4.18 -6.59
N THR A 309 33.78 4.17 -5.48
CA THR A 309 35.12 4.76 -5.41
C THR A 309 36.16 3.97 -6.21
N GLU A 310 35.85 2.73 -6.57
CA GLU A 310 36.68 1.89 -7.44
C GLU A 310 36.51 2.24 -8.92
N LEU A 311 35.46 2.97 -9.29
CA LEU A 311 35.19 3.36 -10.66
C LEU A 311 36.19 4.43 -11.14
N ARG A 312 36.72 4.23 -12.35
CA ARG A 312 37.69 5.14 -12.95
C ARG A 312 37.13 6.57 -13.07
N GLY A 313 37.89 7.52 -12.53
CA GLY A 313 37.58 8.95 -12.58
C GLY A 313 36.71 9.45 -11.43
N VAL A 314 36.28 8.58 -10.52
CA VAL A 314 35.56 8.96 -9.30
C VAL A 314 36.57 9.25 -8.19
N ALA A 315 36.51 10.45 -7.61
CA ALA A 315 37.28 10.86 -6.44
C ALA A 315 36.53 10.53 -5.13
N GLY A 316 35.20 10.53 -5.17
CA GLY A 316 34.34 10.24 -4.02
C GLY A 316 32.88 10.50 -4.33
N TYR A 317 32.02 10.34 -3.33
CA TYR A 317 30.60 10.67 -3.43
C TYR A 317 30.14 11.47 -2.21
N GLY A 318 29.02 12.16 -2.34
CA GLY A 318 28.43 13.00 -1.30
C GLY A 318 26.91 12.93 -1.29
N VAL A 319 26.34 13.18 -0.12
CA VAL A 319 24.89 13.33 0.11
C VAL A 319 24.05 12.20 -0.52
N PRO A 320 24.35 10.90 -0.27
CA PRO A 320 23.52 9.81 -0.76
C PRO A 320 22.15 9.85 -0.10
N LYS A 321 21.08 9.91 -0.91
CA LYS A 321 19.69 9.83 -0.46
C LYS A 321 18.99 8.76 -1.28
N PHE A 322 18.51 7.71 -0.62
CA PHE A 322 17.87 6.59 -1.27
C PHE A 322 16.56 6.23 -0.57
N TRP A 323 15.61 5.69 -1.32
CA TRP A 323 14.34 5.19 -0.82
C TRP A 323 13.77 4.13 -1.77
N ILE A 324 12.80 3.36 -1.30
CA ILE A 324 12.16 2.28 -2.08
C ILE A 324 11.11 2.86 -3.05
N ASP A 325 11.04 2.27 -4.24
CA ASP A 325 10.04 2.58 -5.26
C ASP A 325 8.76 1.74 -5.06
N ASP A 326 7.73 2.36 -4.47
CA ASP A 326 6.43 1.71 -4.20
C ASP A 326 5.58 1.50 -5.48
N ARG A 327 6.08 1.83 -6.68
CA ARG A 327 5.34 1.71 -7.95
C ARG A 327 5.44 0.32 -8.59
N VAL A 328 6.50 -0.43 -8.26
CA VAL A 328 6.87 -1.66 -8.96
C VAL A 328 6.84 -2.83 -7.97
N SER A 329 5.64 -3.19 -7.52
CA SER A 329 5.38 -4.49 -6.89
C SER A 329 4.97 -5.48 -7.98
N ASP A 330 5.80 -5.62 -9.02
CA ASP A 330 5.60 -6.69 -9.99
C ASP A 330 6.13 -7.99 -9.37
N ASP A 331 5.24 -8.97 -9.20
CA ASP A 331 5.48 -10.32 -8.64
C ASP A 331 6.64 -11.08 -9.33
N ASN A 332 7.13 -10.56 -10.47
CA ASN A 332 8.19 -11.14 -11.30
C ASN A 332 9.56 -10.43 -11.19
N SER A 333 9.68 -9.33 -10.42
CA SER A 333 10.96 -8.63 -10.23
C SER A 333 11.61 -9.07 -8.92
N PRO A 334 12.83 -9.66 -8.91
CA PRO A 334 13.40 -10.32 -7.74
C PRO A 334 13.97 -9.37 -6.66
N GLY A 335 13.39 -8.19 -6.48
CA GLY A 335 13.80 -7.27 -5.41
C GLY A 335 13.18 -5.88 -5.50
N ASP A 336 13.13 -5.20 -4.36
CA ASP A 336 12.66 -3.83 -4.25
C ASP A 336 13.54 -2.90 -5.11
N LYS A 337 12.92 -2.26 -6.10
CA LYS A 337 13.59 -1.23 -6.89
C LYS A 337 13.86 -0.01 -6.00
N LEU A 338 15.10 0.46 -5.97
CA LEU A 338 15.47 1.66 -5.22
C LEU A 338 15.50 2.87 -6.15
N ILE A 339 15.12 4.02 -5.61
CA ILE A 339 15.32 5.33 -6.24
C ILE A 339 16.23 6.15 -5.33
N GLY A 340 17.13 6.94 -5.91
CA GLY A 340 17.93 7.86 -5.13
C GLY A 340 18.44 9.08 -5.86
N SER A 341 19.08 9.95 -5.10
CA SER A 341 19.90 11.03 -5.61
C SER A 341 21.23 11.09 -4.85
N MET A 342 22.30 11.39 -5.59
CA MET A 342 23.61 11.63 -4.97
C MET A 342 24.46 12.58 -5.80
N HIS A 343 25.55 13.02 -5.17
CA HIS A 343 26.60 13.80 -5.79
C HIS A 343 27.84 12.92 -5.96
N VAL A 344 28.47 12.98 -7.14
CA VAL A 344 29.71 12.26 -7.45
C VAL A 344 30.80 13.27 -7.74
N LEU A 345 31.92 13.12 -7.04
CA LEU A 345 33.12 13.93 -7.23
C LEU A 345 34.03 13.29 -8.25
N VAL A 346 34.47 14.06 -9.23
CA VAL A 346 35.27 13.60 -10.36
C VAL A 346 36.69 14.15 -10.25
N VAL A 347 37.66 13.27 -10.45
CA VAL A 347 39.09 13.60 -10.44
C VAL A 347 39.40 14.62 -11.53
N ARG A 348 40.32 15.54 -11.26
CA ARG A 348 40.77 16.52 -12.25
C ARG A 348 41.26 15.85 -13.53
N GLY A 349 40.76 16.32 -14.68
CA GLY A 349 41.14 15.81 -16.00
C GLY A 349 40.28 14.66 -16.53
N ALA A 350 39.37 14.09 -15.72
CA ALA A 350 38.37 13.16 -16.23
C ALA A 350 37.17 13.90 -16.86
N ASP A 351 36.55 13.25 -17.85
CA ASP A 351 35.31 13.70 -18.48
C ASP A 351 34.13 13.43 -17.54
N MET A 352 33.34 14.46 -17.25
CA MET A 352 32.25 14.37 -16.27
C MET A 352 31.06 13.56 -16.79
N GLU A 353 30.78 13.62 -18.09
CA GLU A 353 29.66 12.91 -18.70
C GLU A 353 29.96 11.41 -18.80
N ASP A 354 31.18 11.07 -19.17
CA ASP A 354 31.68 9.70 -19.19
C ASP A 354 31.64 9.05 -17.80
N VAL A 355 32.06 9.78 -16.75
CA VAL A 355 31.92 9.30 -15.36
C VAL A 355 30.44 9.19 -14.97
N ARG A 356 29.59 10.16 -15.32
CA ARG A 356 28.14 10.09 -15.06
C ARG A 356 27.52 8.82 -15.62
N MET A 357 27.77 8.53 -16.90
CA MET A 357 27.21 7.36 -17.57
C MET A 357 27.69 6.06 -16.93
N ARG A 358 28.97 5.95 -16.58
CA ARG A 358 29.51 4.77 -15.88
C ARG A 358 28.85 4.53 -14.53
N VAL A 359 28.72 5.59 -13.71
CA VAL A 359 28.11 5.46 -12.39
C VAL A 359 26.61 5.14 -12.53
N GLN A 360 25.91 5.78 -13.48
CA GLN A 360 24.50 5.49 -13.73
C GLN A 360 24.29 4.05 -14.18
N GLN A 361 25.15 3.53 -15.05
CA GLN A 361 25.10 2.13 -15.48
C GLN A 361 25.38 1.17 -14.30
N TYR A 362 26.38 1.46 -13.47
CA TYR A 362 26.72 0.67 -12.29
C TYR A 362 25.53 0.48 -11.33
N PHE A 363 24.72 1.53 -11.15
CA PHE A 363 23.49 1.49 -10.37
C PHE A 363 22.33 0.80 -11.09
N SER A 364 22.17 1.06 -12.40
CA SER A 364 21.12 0.44 -13.20
C SER A 364 21.25 -1.09 -13.25
N GLU A 365 22.47 -1.62 -13.29
CA GLU A 365 22.76 -3.07 -13.23
C GLU A 365 22.32 -3.72 -11.90
N ARG A 366 22.11 -2.92 -10.86
CA ARG A 366 21.71 -3.33 -9.50
C ARG A 366 20.27 -2.96 -9.16
N ASN A 367 19.45 -2.63 -10.16
CA ASN A 367 18.05 -2.23 -9.98
C ASN A 367 17.86 -0.95 -9.14
N ILE A 368 18.79 0.00 -9.26
CA ILE A 368 18.73 1.30 -8.59
C ILE A 368 18.61 2.41 -9.65
N ASP A 369 17.52 3.17 -9.59
CA ASP A 369 17.30 4.34 -10.42
C ASP A 369 17.81 5.60 -9.71
N ILE A 370 18.87 6.23 -10.25
CA ILE A 370 19.55 7.30 -9.55
C ILE A 370 19.62 8.59 -10.37
N THR A 371 19.33 9.70 -9.70
CA THR A 371 19.63 11.05 -10.20
C THR A 371 21.02 11.46 -9.72
N LEU A 372 21.96 11.60 -10.67
CA LEU A 372 23.36 11.92 -10.39
C LEU A 372 23.68 13.38 -10.69
N GLN A 373 24.18 14.09 -9.68
CA GLN A 373 24.87 15.36 -9.86
C GLN A 373 26.38 15.10 -9.90
N VAL A 374 27.06 15.56 -10.95
CA VAL A 374 28.50 15.35 -11.10
C VAL A 374 29.23 16.66 -10.85
N GLU A 375 30.27 16.60 -10.01
CA GLU A 375 31.03 17.76 -9.54
C GLU A 375 32.53 17.51 -9.71
N ARG A 376 33.31 18.58 -9.92
CA ARG A 376 34.77 18.44 -9.98
C ARG A 376 35.37 18.52 -8.59
N GLU A 377 36.44 17.76 -8.39
CA GLU A 377 37.23 17.81 -7.17
C GLU A 377 37.79 19.22 -6.91
N GLY A 378 37.33 19.83 -5.81
CA GLY A 378 37.72 21.16 -5.36
C GLY A 378 36.74 22.28 -5.72
N ASP A 379 35.59 22.00 -6.32
CA ASP A 379 34.53 23.00 -6.49
C ASP A 379 33.82 23.27 -5.14
N PRO A 380 33.89 24.51 -4.60
CA PRO A 380 33.27 24.86 -3.31
C PRO A 380 31.75 25.07 -3.39
N ASN A 381 31.13 24.78 -4.54
CA ASN A 381 29.78 25.24 -4.86
C ASN A 381 28.64 24.30 -4.41
N CYS A 382 28.91 23.10 -3.86
CA CYS A 382 27.78 22.31 -3.33
C CYS A 382 27.31 22.79 -1.97
N TRP A 383 26.27 23.61 -1.99
CA TRP A 383 25.49 23.98 -0.80
C TRP A 383 24.83 22.76 -0.11
N CYS A 384 24.57 21.70 -0.88
CA CYS A 384 23.88 20.48 -0.47
C CYS A 384 24.54 19.73 0.72
N GLY A 385 25.83 19.98 0.95
CA GLY A 385 26.70 19.22 1.84
C GLY A 385 27.28 20.04 2.99
N MET A 386 26.69 21.18 3.38
CA MET A 386 27.14 21.94 4.56
C MET A 386 27.20 21.02 5.80
N GLY A 387 28.40 20.52 6.10
CA GLY A 387 28.70 19.65 7.25
C GLY A 387 29.53 18.38 6.96
N LYS A 388 29.65 17.90 5.72
CA LYS A 388 30.47 16.70 5.40
C LYS A 388 31.15 16.82 4.03
N SER A 389 32.21 17.64 3.97
CA SER A 389 33.16 17.61 2.86
C SER A 389 34.02 16.35 2.97
N PRO A 390 34.30 15.61 1.87
CA PRO A 390 35.21 14.46 1.88
C PRO A 390 36.70 14.83 2.04
N LEU A 391 37.00 16.10 2.32
CA LEU A 391 38.35 16.62 2.58
C LEU A 391 38.61 16.98 4.05
N SER A 392 37.71 16.62 4.98
CA SER A 392 38.09 16.64 6.39
C SER A 392 38.89 15.38 6.69
N PRO A 393 40.22 15.44 6.92
CA PRO A 393 40.94 14.29 7.45
C PRO A 393 40.22 13.90 8.75
N LEU A 394 39.96 12.60 8.91
CA LEU A 394 39.52 12.01 10.16
C LEU A 394 40.43 12.51 11.28
N SER A 395 40.02 13.57 11.98
CA SER A 395 40.59 13.89 13.28
C SER A 395 40.05 12.82 14.21
N ALA A 396 40.90 11.83 14.44
CA ALA A 396 40.84 10.93 15.58
C ALA A 396 40.79 11.77 16.87
N THR A 397 39.61 12.30 17.21
CA THR A 397 39.30 12.98 18.48
C THR A 397 37.81 13.31 18.54
N SER A 398 36.97 12.29 18.68
CA SER A 398 35.79 12.42 19.54
C SER A 398 35.66 11.13 20.31
N ALA A 399 36.08 11.20 21.58
CA ALA A 399 35.79 10.19 22.56
C ALA A 399 34.27 9.92 22.53
N MET A 400 33.91 8.63 22.52
CA MET A 400 32.55 8.22 22.85
C MET A 400 32.11 8.92 24.16
N PRO A 401 30.88 9.43 24.27
CA PRO A 401 30.30 9.54 25.59
C PRO A 401 30.09 8.11 26.08
N SER A 402 30.93 7.70 27.03
CA SER A 402 30.71 6.50 27.83
C SER A 402 29.32 6.56 28.45
N THR A 403 28.53 5.54 28.14
CA THR A 403 27.32 5.19 28.89
C THR A 403 27.66 5.13 30.39
N PRO A 404 26.93 5.82 31.29
CA PRO A 404 27.12 5.60 32.71
C PRO A 404 26.59 4.22 33.08
N ILE A 405 27.51 3.30 33.32
CA ILE A 405 27.26 2.04 34.02
C ILE A 405 26.81 2.40 35.44
N LEU A 406 25.60 1.99 35.78
CA LEU A 406 25.00 2.12 37.10
C LEU A 406 25.78 1.23 38.09
N SER A 407 26.83 1.76 38.71
CA SER A 407 27.52 1.07 39.80
C SER A 407 26.72 1.23 41.10
N GLN A 408 26.01 0.18 41.51
CA GLN A 408 25.56 0.03 42.90
C GLN A 408 26.79 0.02 43.81
N ARG A 409 26.92 1.06 44.64
CA ARG A 409 27.92 1.10 45.71
C ARG A 409 27.28 0.63 47.01
N LEU A 410 27.47 -0.66 47.30
CA LEU A 410 27.48 -1.17 48.66
C LEU A 410 28.54 -0.41 49.46
N LYS A 411 28.12 0.24 50.55
CA LYS A 411 28.94 0.41 51.76
C LYS A 411 28.01 0.66 52.94
N GLY A 412 27.92 -0.35 53.79
CA GLY A 412 27.28 -0.24 55.09
C GLY A 412 27.99 0.75 55.99
N ARG A 413 27.18 1.40 56.81
CA ARG A 413 27.41 1.55 58.24
C ARG A 413 26.07 1.40 58.95
#